data_AF-A0A1B6ET83-F1
#
_entry.id   AF-A0A1B6ET83-F1
#
_cell.length_a   1.000
_cell.length_b   1.000
_cell.length_c   1.000
_cell.angle_alpha   90.00
_cell.angle_beta   90.00
_cell.angle_gamma   90.00
#
_symmetry.space_group_name_H-M   'P 1'
#
loop_
_entity.id
_entity.type
_entity.pdbx_description
1 polymer ?
#
loop_
_entity_poly.entity_id
_entity_poly.type
_entity_poly.pdbx_seq_one_letter_code
_entity_poly.pdbx_strand_id
1 'polypeptide(L)'
;MKTGYSDLNAKNLHQIWKSLVQKNCEDGYNKLYMVAVDIHDAYGSMRQDKLLEIVKETSELYMGQDYMNRTVHMDKLDWKRPPICRELHSSVYNTNHCKTTIRKVSDLMNTVQKAVKYQTIKRKKRLYLITKGLSQAVPLSAALCNLYIAHLDKTRLTELRTKSCDTMIRAVDDYLFITPDNTRACRFFNVMSTGFPDYGLYINLMKTQHNLEASSEIHFFGYVIDSVSLEIYVKFNQGEKTPYRNSMKFSSWTNPIMVMEDKLKRIATFKLNSLTTDLSYMSVEGSMWNVFQTACLAACSFKAMLGSWRTSFDLEALMGLIRYSAENIAKRIRRLRFSDGMWLQETRWLVVRAYWLCLSHGTADRSNFLGDLIPAVETLEEQ
;
A
#
# COMPACT_ATOMS: atom_id res chain seq x y z
N MET A 1 -14.86 -16.26 -0.13
CA MET A 1 -15.58 -14.99 0.00
C MET A 1 -14.71 -13.97 -0.69
N LYS A 2 -15.04 -13.63 -1.94
CA LYS A 2 -14.42 -12.47 -2.61
C LYS A 2 -15.16 -11.23 -2.14
N THR A 3 -14.88 -10.83 -0.90
CA THR A 3 -15.42 -9.62 -0.26
C THR A 3 -14.47 -8.47 -0.53
N GLY A 4 -14.75 -7.68 -1.56
CA GLY A 4 -13.90 -6.55 -1.97
C GLY A 4 -12.50 -6.98 -2.41
N TYR A 5 -11.73 -6.05 -2.95
CA TYR A 5 -10.34 -6.29 -3.32
C TYR A 5 -9.46 -6.39 -2.07
N SER A 6 -9.57 -7.50 -1.32
CA SER A 6 -8.85 -7.71 -0.05
C SER A 6 -7.33 -7.82 -0.21
N ASP A 7 -6.85 -8.12 -1.42
CA ASP A 7 -5.44 -8.05 -1.81
C ASP A 7 -5.21 -6.79 -2.67
N LEU A 8 -5.47 -5.62 -2.08
CA LEU A 8 -5.20 -4.37 -2.76
C LEU A 8 -3.69 -4.17 -2.90
N ASN A 9 -3.26 -4.01 -4.14
CA ASN A 9 -1.92 -3.56 -4.49
C ASN A 9 -2.06 -2.53 -5.61
N ALA A 10 -0.96 -1.85 -5.96
CA ALA A 10 -1.00 -0.79 -6.98
C ALA A 10 -1.54 -1.28 -8.34
N LYS A 11 -1.30 -2.55 -8.72
CA LYS A 11 -1.83 -3.10 -9.99
C LYS A 11 -3.34 -3.32 -9.95
N ASN A 12 -3.86 -3.85 -8.84
CA ASN A 12 -5.29 -4.06 -8.68
C ASN A 12 -6.02 -2.71 -8.58
N LEU A 13 -5.46 -1.76 -7.83
CA LEU A 13 -5.99 -0.40 -7.73
C LEU A 13 -6.03 0.29 -9.11
N HIS A 14 -4.98 0.11 -9.92
CA HIS A 14 -4.94 0.61 -11.30
C HIS A 14 -6.09 0.11 -12.15
N GLN A 15 -6.36 -1.20 -12.14
CA GLN A 15 -7.47 -1.76 -12.93
C GLN A 15 -8.83 -1.24 -12.46
N ILE A 16 -9.03 -1.16 -11.14
CA ILE A 16 -10.27 -0.60 -10.56
C ILE A 16 -10.45 0.85 -11.00
N TRP A 17 -9.40 1.67 -10.88
CA TRP A 17 -9.47 3.09 -11.19
C TRP A 17 -9.73 3.33 -12.67
N LYS A 18 -9.03 2.60 -13.54
CA LYS A 18 -9.24 2.66 -14.99
C LYS A 18 -10.68 2.34 -15.37
N SER A 19 -11.23 1.25 -14.85
CA SER A 19 -12.64 0.88 -15.09
C SER A 19 -13.61 1.91 -14.53
N LEU A 20 -13.32 2.49 -13.35
CA LEU A 20 -14.16 3.52 -12.74
C LEU A 20 -14.22 4.79 -13.60
N VAL A 21 -13.07 5.29 -14.06
CA VAL A 21 -13.04 6.52 -14.88
C VAL A 21 -13.67 6.28 -16.24
N GLN A 22 -13.38 5.14 -16.87
CA GLN A 22 -14.01 4.77 -18.15
C GLN A 22 -15.53 4.72 -18.01
N LYS A 23 -16.04 4.02 -17.00
CA LYS A 23 -17.47 3.92 -16.75
C LYS A 23 -18.10 5.28 -16.44
N ASN A 24 -17.43 6.12 -15.67
CA ASN A 24 -17.91 7.48 -15.39
C ASN A 24 -18.06 8.32 -16.67
N CYS A 25 -17.12 8.16 -17.61
CA CYS A 25 -17.19 8.81 -18.92
C CYS A 25 -18.34 8.26 -19.78
N GLU A 26 -18.56 6.94 -19.76
CA GLU A 26 -19.65 6.27 -20.49
C GLU A 26 -21.03 6.67 -19.94
N ASP A 27 -21.19 6.70 -18.62
CA ASP A 27 -22.44 7.02 -17.94
C ASP A 27 -22.71 8.55 -17.87
N GLY A 28 -21.69 9.38 -18.10
CA GLY A 28 -21.81 10.84 -18.19
C GLY A 28 -22.10 11.55 -16.87
N TYR A 29 -21.59 11.04 -15.74
CA TYR A 29 -21.81 11.69 -14.44
C TYR A 29 -20.95 12.94 -14.26
N ASN A 30 -21.59 14.04 -13.87
CA ASN A 30 -20.92 15.34 -13.67
C ASN A 30 -20.03 15.41 -12.42
N LYS A 31 -20.30 14.59 -11.40
CA LYS A 31 -19.57 14.59 -10.12
C LYS A 31 -19.56 13.20 -9.52
N LEU A 32 -18.39 12.79 -9.02
CA LEU A 32 -18.24 11.62 -8.16
C LEU A 32 -18.04 12.06 -6.71
N TYR A 33 -18.81 11.45 -5.81
CA TYR A 33 -18.68 11.60 -4.39
C TYR A 33 -17.76 10.51 -3.84
N MET A 34 -16.78 10.92 -3.06
CA MET A 34 -15.75 10.08 -2.47
C MET A 34 -15.79 10.23 -0.95
N VAL A 35 -15.74 9.10 -0.25
CA VAL A 35 -15.62 9.05 1.21
C VAL A 35 -14.51 8.06 1.56
N ALA A 36 -13.43 8.56 2.14
CA ALA A 36 -12.32 7.77 2.65
C ALA A 36 -12.35 7.73 4.19
N VAL A 37 -12.29 6.52 4.75
CA VAL A 37 -12.31 6.31 6.20
C VAL A 37 -11.24 5.30 6.63
N ASP A 38 -10.67 5.52 7.81
CA ASP A 38 -9.64 4.69 8.45
C ASP A 38 -10.27 4.02 9.68
N ILE A 39 -10.25 2.70 9.79
CA ILE A 39 -10.67 2.02 11.02
C ILE A 39 -9.63 2.26 12.11
N HIS A 40 -10.07 2.81 13.25
CA HIS A 40 -9.21 3.06 14.39
C HIS A 40 -8.80 1.76 15.08
N ASP A 41 -7.48 1.53 15.20
CA ASP A 41 -6.88 0.39 15.90
C ASP A 41 -7.59 -0.94 15.60
N ALA A 42 -7.63 -1.32 14.31
CA ALA A 42 -8.35 -2.50 13.86
C ALA A 42 -7.93 -3.76 14.64
N TYR A 43 -6.63 -3.96 14.86
CA TYR A 43 -6.12 -5.11 15.60
C TYR A 43 -6.50 -5.07 17.09
N GLY A 44 -6.26 -3.96 17.78
CA GLY A 44 -6.50 -3.84 19.22
C GLY A 44 -7.99 -3.76 19.59
N SER A 45 -8.85 -3.40 18.64
CA SER A 45 -10.28 -3.22 18.88
C SER A 45 -11.13 -4.47 18.68
N MET A 46 -10.59 -5.49 17.98
CA MET A 46 -11.32 -6.73 17.67
C MET A 46 -11.83 -7.47 18.91
N ARG A 47 -13.06 -7.99 18.82
CA ARG A 47 -13.64 -8.87 19.83
C ARG A 47 -13.23 -10.31 19.57
N GLN A 48 -12.42 -10.86 20.47
CA GLN A 48 -11.85 -12.21 20.34
C GLN A 48 -12.93 -13.31 20.21
N ASP A 49 -14.03 -13.24 20.95
CA ASP A 49 -15.12 -14.23 20.85
C ASP A 49 -15.81 -14.18 19.49
N LYS A 50 -16.10 -12.97 19.01
CA LYS A 50 -16.69 -12.77 17.67
C LYS A 50 -15.75 -13.29 16.58
N LEU A 51 -14.44 -13.10 16.74
CA LEU A 51 -13.45 -13.61 15.79
C LEU A 51 -13.49 -15.14 15.73
N LEU A 52 -13.56 -15.82 16.87
CA LEU A 52 -13.64 -17.28 16.91
C LEU A 52 -14.96 -17.81 16.34
N GLU A 53 -16.07 -17.11 16.56
CA GLU A 53 -17.36 -17.39 15.92
C GLU A 53 -17.22 -17.27 14.39
N ILE A 54 -16.62 -16.19 13.89
CA ILE A 54 -16.38 -15.98 12.46
C ILE A 54 -15.50 -17.07 11.86
N VAL A 55 -14.42 -17.48 12.55
CA VAL A 55 -13.57 -18.58 12.09
C VAL A 55 -14.39 -19.87 11.99
N LYS A 56 -15.20 -20.19 13.01
CA LYS A 56 -16.10 -21.36 13.01
C LYS A 56 -17.09 -21.30 11.85
N GLU A 57 -17.86 -20.21 11.71
CA GLU A 57 -18.82 -20.02 10.61
C GLU A 57 -18.16 -20.17 9.24
N THR A 58 -16.96 -19.60 9.09
CA THR A 58 -16.20 -19.65 7.84
C THR A 58 -15.74 -21.07 7.55
N SER A 59 -15.24 -21.80 8.56
CA SER A 59 -14.87 -23.20 8.43
C SER A 59 -16.06 -24.07 8.05
N GLU A 60 -17.21 -23.90 8.69
CA GLU A 60 -18.44 -24.63 8.37
C GLU A 60 -18.93 -24.35 6.94
N LEU A 61 -18.78 -23.11 6.46
CA LEU A 61 -19.16 -22.73 5.11
C LEU A 61 -18.33 -23.44 4.02
N TYR A 62 -17.02 -23.61 4.21
CA TYR A 62 -16.17 -24.25 3.20
C TYR A 62 -16.06 -25.76 3.36
N MET A 63 -16.01 -26.23 4.61
CA MET A 63 -15.71 -27.62 4.97
C MET A 63 -16.94 -28.35 5.52
N GLY A 64 -18.14 -27.78 5.47
CA GLY A 64 -19.37 -28.40 5.98
C GLY A 64 -19.45 -28.46 7.52
N GLN A 65 -20.60 -28.91 8.03
CA GLN A 65 -20.86 -28.95 9.49
C GLN A 65 -19.97 -29.95 10.23
N ASP A 66 -19.45 -30.97 9.55
CA ASP A 66 -18.58 -32.00 10.10
C ASP A 66 -17.09 -31.65 10.03
N TYR A 67 -16.74 -30.40 9.68
CA TYR A 67 -15.38 -29.96 9.42
C TYR A 67 -14.37 -30.35 10.51
N MET A 68 -14.78 -30.38 11.78
CA MET A 68 -13.93 -30.75 12.92
C MET A 68 -13.36 -32.17 12.82
N ASN A 69 -14.06 -33.08 12.13
CA ASN A 69 -13.64 -34.47 11.90
C ASN A 69 -12.79 -34.62 10.64
N ARG A 70 -12.71 -33.59 9.80
CA ARG A 70 -11.94 -33.63 8.55
C ARG A 70 -10.44 -33.54 8.81
N THR A 71 -9.69 -34.05 7.84
CA THR A 71 -8.23 -33.98 7.80
C THR A 71 -7.79 -33.18 6.60
N VAL A 72 -6.80 -32.31 6.80
CA VAL A 72 -6.20 -31.51 5.73
C VAL A 72 -4.75 -31.92 5.48
N HIS A 73 -4.35 -31.88 4.22
CA HIS A 73 -2.96 -32.05 3.82
C HIS A 73 -2.26 -30.69 3.82
N MET A 74 -1.16 -30.61 4.55
CA MET A 74 -0.24 -29.49 4.44
C MET A 74 0.97 -29.94 3.63
N ASP A 75 1.01 -29.51 2.38
CA ASP A 75 2.17 -29.68 1.51
C ASP A 75 3.24 -28.67 1.92
N LYS A 76 4.34 -29.14 2.49
CA LYS A 76 5.55 -28.32 2.57
C LYS A 76 6.15 -28.23 1.16
N LEU A 77 5.69 -27.24 0.41
CA LEU A 77 6.46 -26.77 -0.73
C LEU A 77 7.79 -26.19 -0.23
N ASP A 78 8.79 -26.18 -1.10
CA ASP A 78 10.10 -25.57 -0.86
C ASP A 78 9.97 -24.23 -0.13
N TRP A 79 10.94 -23.86 0.72
CA TRP A 79 10.89 -22.73 1.67
C TRP A 79 10.51 -21.37 1.06
N LYS A 80 10.52 -21.26 -0.27
CA LYS A 80 10.10 -20.10 -1.06
C LYS A 80 8.58 -19.98 -1.27
N ARG A 81 7.77 -21.01 -0.99
CA ARG A 81 6.33 -21.00 -1.22
C ARG A 81 5.56 -21.32 0.06
N PRO A 82 4.49 -20.57 0.39
CA PRO A 82 3.64 -20.91 1.52
C PRO A 82 3.02 -22.30 1.31
N PRO A 83 2.88 -23.13 2.36
CA PRO A 83 2.29 -24.45 2.26
C PRO A 83 0.83 -24.34 1.78
N ILE A 84 0.45 -25.19 0.82
CA ILE A 84 -0.92 -25.24 0.30
C ILE A 84 -1.71 -26.23 1.15
N CYS A 85 -2.87 -25.78 1.66
CA CYS A 85 -3.81 -26.62 2.40
C CYS A 85 -4.85 -27.17 1.40
N ARG A 86 -5.01 -28.50 1.31
CA ARG A 86 -6.01 -29.14 0.42
C ARG A 86 -6.89 -30.11 1.19
N GLU A 87 -8.19 -30.11 0.86
CA GLU A 87 -9.14 -31.11 1.33
C GLU A 87 -8.94 -32.45 0.59
N LEU A 88 -9.12 -33.55 1.31
CA LEU A 88 -9.14 -34.90 0.75
C LEU A 88 -10.49 -35.15 0.06
N HIS A 89 -10.55 -34.94 -1.25
CA HIS A 89 -11.55 -35.62 -2.08
C HIS A 89 -10.90 -36.87 -2.67
N SER A 90 -11.19 -38.02 -2.05
CA SER A 90 -10.96 -39.40 -2.53
C SER A 90 -9.73 -39.69 -3.42
N SER A 91 -8.76 -40.39 -2.80
CA SER A 91 -7.82 -41.37 -3.37
C SER A 91 -6.92 -41.01 -4.57
N VAL A 92 -5.62 -41.14 -4.31
CA VAL A 92 -4.46 -41.17 -5.23
C VAL A 92 -3.87 -39.81 -5.59
N TYR A 93 -3.00 -39.31 -4.72
CA TYR A 93 -1.99 -38.30 -5.08
C TYR A 93 -0.61 -38.94 -5.04
N ASN A 94 0.14 -38.77 -6.13
CA ASN A 94 1.49 -39.28 -6.29
C ASN A 94 2.44 -38.46 -5.39
N THR A 95 2.81 -39.01 -4.22
CA THR A 95 3.51 -38.32 -3.12
C THR A 95 5.02 -38.19 -3.30
N ASN A 96 5.56 -38.42 -4.50
CA ASN A 96 6.98 -38.76 -4.61
C ASN A 96 7.96 -37.65 -4.19
N HIS A 97 7.58 -36.36 -4.08
CA HIS A 97 8.55 -35.27 -3.83
C HIS A 97 8.20 -34.26 -2.72
N CYS A 98 7.19 -34.47 -1.86
CA CYS A 98 6.83 -33.51 -0.82
C CYS A 98 6.60 -34.16 0.55
N LYS A 99 7.22 -33.63 1.61
CA LYS A 99 6.92 -34.00 3.00
C LYS A 99 5.52 -33.48 3.37
N THR A 100 4.50 -34.31 3.18
CA THR A 100 3.12 -34.04 3.56
C THR A 100 2.93 -34.20 5.06
N THR A 101 2.25 -33.23 5.68
CA THR A 101 1.82 -33.33 7.08
C THR A 101 0.30 -33.37 7.12
N ILE A 102 -0.27 -34.43 7.68
CA ILE A 102 -1.72 -34.56 7.87
C ILE A 102 -2.07 -33.99 9.25
N ARG A 103 -3.14 -33.19 9.32
CA ARG A 103 -3.68 -32.61 10.56
C ARG A 103 -5.20 -32.70 10.58
N LYS A 104 -5.77 -32.97 11.76
CA LYS A 104 -7.22 -32.79 11.96
C LYS A 104 -7.53 -31.30 12.02
N VAL A 105 -8.67 -30.90 11.47
CA VAL A 105 -9.10 -29.51 11.54
C VAL A 105 -9.35 -29.09 13.00
N SER A 106 -9.81 -30.00 13.86
CA SER A 106 -9.94 -29.76 15.29
C SER A 106 -8.63 -29.30 15.97
N ASP A 107 -7.49 -29.88 15.60
CA ASP A 107 -6.18 -29.49 16.12
C ASP A 107 -5.79 -28.08 15.64
N LEU A 108 -6.12 -27.76 14.38
CA LEU A 108 -5.89 -26.43 13.81
C LEU A 108 -6.78 -25.39 14.50
N MET A 109 -8.06 -25.69 14.71
CA MET A 109 -8.99 -24.82 15.44
C MET A 109 -8.53 -24.57 16.87
N ASN A 110 -8.05 -25.60 17.57
CA ASN A 110 -7.43 -25.44 18.89
C ASN A 110 -6.20 -24.52 18.84
N THR A 111 -5.40 -24.60 17.78
CA THR A 111 -4.24 -23.73 17.58
C THR A 111 -4.66 -22.28 17.34
N VAL A 112 -5.68 -22.05 16.50
CA VAL A 112 -6.25 -20.72 16.26
C VAL A 112 -6.82 -20.14 17.54
N GLN A 113 -7.61 -20.93 18.29
CA GLN A 113 -8.18 -20.50 19.56
C GLN A 113 -7.09 -20.09 20.55
N LYS A 114 -6.01 -20.88 20.66
CA LYS A 114 -4.88 -20.52 21.52
C LYS A 114 -4.17 -19.24 21.06
N ALA A 115 -3.97 -19.10 19.75
CA ALA A 115 -3.36 -17.92 19.15
C ALA A 115 -4.20 -16.65 19.34
N VAL A 116 -5.52 -16.76 19.52
CA VAL A 116 -6.42 -15.64 19.81
C VAL A 116 -6.51 -15.37 21.32
N LYS A 117 -6.73 -16.40 22.14
CA LYS A 117 -7.08 -16.25 23.57
C LYS A 117 -5.91 -16.19 24.53
N TYR A 118 -4.78 -16.83 24.20
CA TYR A 118 -3.63 -16.97 25.12
C TYR A 118 -2.40 -16.18 24.66
N GLN A 119 -2.64 -14.99 24.11
CA GLN A 119 -1.58 -14.08 23.69
C GLN A 119 -1.02 -13.35 24.91
N THR A 120 0.29 -13.48 25.15
CA THR A 120 0.93 -12.83 26.29
C THR A 120 2.03 -11.87 25.86
N ILE A 121 2.19 -10.79 26.63
CA ILE A 121 3.27 -9.82 26.45
C ILE A 121 4.05 -9.70 27.75
N LYS A 122 5.38 -9.71 27.64
CA LYS A 122 6.28 -9.49 28.78
C LYS A 122 6.68 -8.03 28.80
N ARG A 123 6.36 -7.34 29.90
CA ARG A 123 6.83 -5.96 30.14
C ARG A 123 7.52 -5.91 31.50
N LYS A 124 8.81 -5.55 31.50
CA LYS A 124 9.68 -5.64 32.69
C LYS A 124 9.68 -7.08 33.23
N LYS A 125 9.35 -7.26 34.52
CA LYS A 125 9.28 -8.57 35.22
C LYS A 125 7.86 -9.13 35.32
N ARG A 126 6.89 -8.61 34.56
CA ARG A 126 5.49 -9.04 34.59
C ARG A 126 5.06 -9.57 33.23
N LEU A 127 4.23 -10.62 33.25
CA LEU A 127 3.57 -11.20 32.09
C LEU A 127 2.12 -10.74 32.09
N TYR A 128 1.63 -10.25 30.97
CA TYR A 128 0.26 -9.78 30.79
C TYR A 128 -0.43 -10.60 29.71
N LEU A 129 -1.71 -10.90 29.91
CA LEU A 129 -2.57 -11.53 28.91
C LEU A 129 -3.29 -10.45 28.10
N ILE A 130 -3.30 -10.57 26.78
CA ILE A 130 -4.09 -9.70 25.90
C ILE A 130 -5.52 -10.22 25.88
N THR A 131 -6.42 -9.47 26.52
CA THR A 131 -7.85 -9.81 26.65
C THR A 131 -8.73 -9.13 25.60
N LYS A 132 -8.20 -8.12 24.89
CA LYS A 132 -8.89 -7.37 23.83
C LYS A 132 -8.00 -7.30 22.58
N GLY A 133 -8.58 -7.52 21.42
CA GLY A 133 -7.88 -7.46 20.15
C GLY A 133 -6.91 -8.60 19.89
N LEU A 134 -6.06 -8.38 18.89
CA LEU A 134 -4.98 -9.26 18.46
C LEU A 134 -3.64 -8.54 18.53
N SER A 135 -2.60 -9.26 18.96
CA SER A 135 -1.24 -8.76 18.88
C SER A 135 -0.74 -8.79 17.44
N GLN A 136 -0.17 -7.68 16.97
CA GLN A 136 0.47 -7.61 15.65
C GLN A 136 1.70 -8.51 15.53
N ALA A 137 2.26 -8.98 16.66
CA ALA A 137 3.43 -9.87 16.68
C ALA A 137 3.10 -11.34 16.38
N VAL A 138 1.82 -11.74 16.42
CA VAL A 138 1.42 -13.12 16.14
C VAL A 138 1.28 -13.30 14.62
N PRO A 139 1.98 -14.27 13.99
CA PRO A 139 1.97 -14.44 12.54
C PRO A 139 0.58 -14.59 11.91
N LEU A 140 -0.38 -15.15 12.66
CA LEU A 140 -1.74 -15.40 12.21
C LEU A 140 -2.63 -14.14 12.26
N SER A 141 -2.23 -13.09 13.00
CA SER A 141 -3.08 -11.93 13.26
C SER A 141 -3.48 -11.18 12.00
N ALA A 142 -2.60 -11.06 11.01
CA ALA A 142 -2.92 -10.35 9.77
C ALA A 142 -4.02 -11.07 8.97
N ALA A 143 -3.95 -12.40 8.87
CA ALA A 143 -4.95 -13.20 8.18
C ALA A 143 -6.30 -13.18 8.93
N LEU A 144 -6.27 -13.30 10.26
CA LEU A 144 -7.47 -13.23 11.10
C LEU A 144 -8.11 -11.84 11.08
N CYS A 145 -7.31 -10.78 11.10
CA CYS A 145 -7.79 -9.41 10.98
C CYS A 145 -8.51 -9.19 9.64
N ASN A 146 -7.90 -9.65 8.55
CA ASN A 146 -8.52 -9.55 7.22
C ASN A 146 -9.81 -10.37 7.13
N LEU A 147 -9.84 -11.59 7.69
CA LEU A 147 -11.06 -12.41 7.76
C LEU A 147 -12.18 -11.71 8.56
N TYR A 148 -11.83 -11.10 9.69
CA TYR A 148 -12.77 -10.40 10.56
C TYR A 148 -13.43 -9.22 9.84
N ILE A 149 -12.63 -8.38 9.18
CA ILE A 149 -13.12 -7.23 8.42
C ILE A 149 -13.87 -7.68 7.16
N ALA A 150 -13.44 -8.75 6.50
CA ALA A 150 -14.17 -9.34 5.38
C ALA A 150 -15.57 -9.85 5.78
N HIS A 151 -15.71 -10.41 6.99
CA HIS A 151 -17.00 -10.80 7.52
C HIS A 151 -17.89 -9.59 7.82
N LEU A 152 -17.32 -8.50 8.37
CA LEU A 152 -18.00 -7.22 8.53
C LEU A 152 -18.48 -6.68 7.17
N ASP A 153 -17.62 -6.69 6.15
CA ASP A 153 -17.97 -6.24 4.79
C ASP A 153 -19.23 -6.94 4.28
N LYS A 154 -19.28 -8.27 4.46
CA LYS A 154 -20.40 -9.11 4.00
C LYS A 154 -21.68 -8.86 4.81
N THR A 155 -21.57 -8.65 6.11
CA THR A 155 -22.76 -8.57 6.99
C THR A 155 -23.33 -7.17 7.06
N ARG A 156 -22.48 -6.14 7.00
CA ARG A 156 -22.87 -4.75 7.26
C ARG A 156 -22.81 -3.84 6.03
N LEU A 157 -21.98 -4.14 5.03
CA LEU A 157 -21.71 -3.24 3.90
C LEU A 157 -22.22 -3.75 2.55
N THR A 158 -22.88 -4.91 2.50
CA THR A 158 -23.38 -5.50 1.25
C THR A 158 -24.41 -4.62 0.53
N GLU A 159 -25.28 -3.91 1.25
CA GLU A 159 -26.24 -2.96 0.68
C GLU A 159 -25.56 -1.87 -0.18
N LEU A 160 -24.37 -1.44 0.25
CA LEU A 160 -23.58 -0.39 -0.40
C LEU A 160 -22.81 -0.90 -1.63
N ARG A 161 -22.88 -2.21 -1.92
CA ARG A 161 -22.24 -2.85 -3.08
C ARG A 161 -23.25 -3.31 -4.14
N THR A 162 -24.52 -2.91 -4.02
CA THR A 162 -25.60 -3.39 -4.88
C THR A 162 -25.70 -2.64 -6.21
N LYS A 163 -25.40 -1.34 -6.23
CA LYS A 163 -25.45 -0.55 -7.47
C LYS A 163 -24.15 -0.71 -8.25
N SER A 164 -24.27 -0.88 -9.55
CA SER A 164 -23.10 -1.04 -10.43
C SER A 164 -22.26 0.23 -10.55
N CYS A 165 -22.83 1.41 -10.26
CA CYS A 165 -22.13 2.69 -10.25
C CYS A 165 -21.33 2.96 -8.96
N ASP A 166 -21.49 2.12 -7.93
CA ASP A 166 -20.74 2.26 -6.69
C ASP A 166 -19.43 1.47 -6.77
N THR A 167 -18.36 2.07 -6.26
CA THR A 167 -17.07 1.41 -6.10
C THR A 167 -16.63 1.50 -4.65
N MET A 168 -16.41 0.35 -4.03
CA MET A 168 -15.90 0.25 -2.66
C MET A 168 -14.58 -0.51 -2.64
N ILE A 169 -13.51 0.21 -2.29
CA ILE A 169 -12.14 -0.29 -2.21
C ILE A 169 -11.75 -0.38 -0.73
N ARG A 170 -11.10 -1.48 -0.35
CA ARG A 170 -10.57 -1.68 1.00
C ARG A 170 -9.08 -2.00 0.92
N ALA A 171 -8.27 -1.25 1.66
CA ALA A 171 -6.84 -1.49 1.84
C ALA A 171 -6.59 -1.84 3.31
N VAL A 172 -6.74 -3.13 3.65
CA VAL A 172 -6.70 -3.61 5.04
C VAL A 172 -7.82 -2.97 5.88
N ASP A 173 -7.51 -1.91 6.62
CA ASP A 173 -8.36 -1.14 7.54
C ASP A 173 -8.82 0.21 6.96
N ASP A 174 -8.26 0.64 5.83
CA ASP A 174 -8.70 1.83 5.09
C ASP A 174 -9.78 1.49 4.06
N TYR A 175 -10.80 2.33 3.96
CA TYR A 175 -11.86 2.25 2.95
C TYR A 175 -11.91 3.50 2.08
N LEU A 176 -12.24 3.31 0.81
CA LEU A 176 -12.62 4.36 -0.12
C LEU A 176 -13.91 3.95 -0.82
N PHE A 177 -14.95 4.74 -0.64
CA PHE A 177 -16.24 4.59 -1.31
C PHE A 177 -16.43 5.71 -2.33
N ILE A 178 -16.79 5.34 -3.56
CA ILE A 178 -16.96 6.26 -4.68
C ILE A 178 -18.30 5.98 -5.35
N THR A 179 -19.10 7.02 -5.57
CA THR A 179 -20.42 6.91 -6.20
C THR A 179 -20.84 8.25 -6.82
N PRO A 180 -21.62 8.26 -7.91
CA PRO A 180 -22.26 9.48 -8.40
C PRO A 180 -23.45 9.92 -7.53
N ASP A 181 -23.94 9.08 -6.62
CA ASP A 181 -25.13 9.32 -5.79
C ASP A 181 -24.74 9.87 -4.41
N ASN A 182 -24.96 11.18 -4.20
CA ASN A 182 -24.64 11.86 -2.93
C ASN A 182 -25.30 11.17 -1.73
N THR A 183 -26.56 10.76 -1.87
CA THR A 183 -27.31 10.10 -0.79
C THR A 183 -26.61 8.83 -0.34
N ARG A 184 -26.01 8.09 -1.27
CA ARG A 184 -25.26 6.86 -0.97
C ARG A 184 -23.91 7.14 -0.34
N ALA A 185 -23.22 8.18 -0.79
CA ALA A 185 -21.98 8.62 -0.16
C ALA A 185 -22.23 9.05 1.30
N CYS A 186 -23.27 9.85 1.55
CA CYS A 186 -23.73 10.21 2.89
C CYS A 186 -24.14 8.98 3.71
N ARG A 187 -24.84 8.02 3.09
CA ARG A 187 -25.22 6.76 3.75
C ARG A 187 -23.99 5.95 4.17
N PHE A 188 -23.01 5.79 3.29
CA PHE A 188 -21.75 5.11 3.61
C PHE A 188 -21.04 5.82 4.77
N PHE A 189 -20.89 7.15 4.71
CA PHE A 189 -20.29 7.92 5.79
C PHE A 189 -21.03 7.71 7.12
N ASN A 190 -22.36 7.80 7.14
CA ASN A 190 -23.15 7.63 8.36
C ASN A 190 -23.05 6.21 8.93
N VAL A 191 -23.07 5.18 8.08
CA VAL A 191 -22.89 3.78 8.51
C VAL A 191 -21.51 3.60 9.15
N MET A 192 -20.45 4.09 8.50
CA MET A 192 -19.09 3.97 9.02
C MET A 192 -18.88 4.78 10.30
N SER A 193 -19.47 5.98 10.41
CA SER A 193 -19.40 6.87 11.58
C SER A 193 -20.15 6.32 12.80
N THR A 194 -21.25 5.60 12.59
CA THR A 194 -21.97 4.91 13.67
C THR A 194 -21.11 3.79 14.29
N GLY A 195 -20.21 3.22 13.49
CA GLY A 195 -19.34 2.12 13.89
C GLY A 195 -20.08 0.77 13.98
N PHE A 196 -19.35 -0.23 14.43
CA PHE A 196 -19.79 -1.63 14.45
C PHE A 196 -19.56 -2.24 15.84
N PRO A 197 -20.44 -1.97 16.84
CA PRO A 197 -20.21 -2.37 18.23
C PRO A 197 -20.11 -3.89 18.46
N ASP A 198 -20.78 -4.67 17.63
CA ASP A 198 -20.69 -6.13 17.60
C ASP A 198 -19.32 -6.63 17.09
N TYR A 199 -18.62 -5.83 16.29
CA TYR A 199 -17.23 -6.05 15.89
C TYR A 199 -16.20 -5.30 16.76
N GLY A 200 -16.65 -4.34 17.56
CA GLY A 200 -15.79 -3.43 18.30
C GLY A 200 -15.02 -2.44 17.42
N LEU A 201 -15.37 -2.30 16.14
CA LEU A 201 -14.64 -1.47 15.17
C LEU A 201 -15.32 -0.13 14.97
N TYR A 202 -14.53 0.94 14.98
CA TYR A 202 -14.97 2.32 14.81
C TYR A 202 -13.99 3.05 13.89
N ILE A 203 -14.46 4.02 13.12
CA ILE A 203 -13.58 4.83 12.28
C ILE A 203 -12.89 5.94 13.09
N ASN A 204 -11.74 6.37 12.60
CA ASN A 204 -11.05 7.56 13.08
C ASN A 204 -11.61 8.81 12.37
N LEU A 205 -12.55 9.50 13.01
CA LEU A 205 -13.18 10.71 12.47
C LEU A 205 -12.17 11.80 12.08
N MET A 206 -11.03 11.90 12.77
CA MET A 206 -9.99 12.90 12.46
C MET A 206 -9.22 12.59 11.16
N LYS A 207 -9.27 11.35 10.67
CA LYS A 207 -8.64 10.94 9.41
C LYS A 207 -9.65 10.77 8.27
N THR A 208 -10.94 10.87 8.57
CA THR A 208 -11.99 10.77 7.56
C THR A 208 -11.91 11.95 6.59
N GLN A 209 -12.00 11.66 5.30
CA GLN A 209 -11.93 12.64 4.22
C GLN A 209 -13.08 12.40 3.25
N HIS A 210 -13.71 13.46 2.77
CA HIS A 210 -14.79 13.35 1.79
C HIS A 210 -15.03 14.65 1.01
N ASN A 211 -15.58 14.55 -0.19
CA ASN A 211 -15.94 15.69 -1.04
C ASN A 211 -17.47 15.96 -1.13
N LEU A 212 -18.21 15.59 -0.08
CA LEU A 212 -19.68 15.70 -0.03
C LEU A 212 -20.17 17.14 -0.22
N GLU A 213 -19.54 18.08 0.48
CA GLU A 213 -19.92 19.50 0.49
C GLU A 213 -19.05 20.34 -0.46
N ALA A 214 -17.74 20.14 -0.44
CA ALA A 214 -16.77 20.86 -1.26
C ALA A 214 -15.76 19.89 -1.88
N SER A 215 -15.13 20.31 -2.98
CA SER A 215 -14.03 19.55 -3.59
C SER A 215 -12.87 19.44 -2.60
N SER A 216 -12.38 18.22 -2.39
CA SER A 216 -11.25 17.93 -1.51
C SER A 216 -10.32 16.94 -2.17
N GLU A 217 -9.02 17.07 -1.91
CA GLU A 217 -8.08 15.99 -2.16
C GLU A 217 -8.38 14.81 -1.23
N ILE A 218 -8.33 13.59 -1.77
CA ILE A 218 -8.56 12.37 -0.98
C ILE A 218 -7.26 11.58 -0.90
N HIS A 219 -6.74 11.40 0.31
CA HIS A 219 -5.56 10.58 0.55
C HIS A 219 -5.96 9.12 0.76
N PHE A 220 -5.49 8.22 -0.11
CA PHE A 220 -5.77 6.79 -0.01
C PHE A 220 -4.60 5.94 -0.51
N PHE A 221 -4.25 4.90 0.24
CA PHE A 221 -3.25 3.88 -0.15
C PHE A 221 -1.88 4.44 -0.61
N GLY A 222 -1.43 5.55 -0.01
CA GLY A 222 -0.16 6.20 -0.36
C GLY A 222 -0.21 7.12 -1.59
N TYR A 223 -1.40 7.44 -2.07
CA TYR A 223 -1.67 8.37 -3.16
C TYR A 223 -2.58 9.52 -2.71
N VAL A 224 -2.61 10.57 -3.53
CA VAL A 224 -3.54 11.69 -3.45
C VAL A 224 -4.43 11.61 -4.68
N ILE A 225 -5.74 11.66 -4.48
CA ILE A 225 -6.73 11.63 -5.55
C ILE A 225 -7.34 13.02 -5.63
N ASP A 226 -7.26 13.62 -6.81
CA ASP A 226 -8.05 14.82 -7.12
C ASP A 226 -9.50 14.38 -7.39
N SER A 227 -10.43 14.87 -6.57
CA SER A 227 -11.82 14.45 -6.65
C SER A 227 -12.61 15.10 -7.81
N VAL A 228 -12.02 16.06 -8.51
CA VAL A 228 -12.58 16.72 -9.69
C VAL A 228 -12.02 16.10 -10.96
N SER A 229 -10.70 16.10 -11.12
CA SER A 229 -10.04 15.58 -12.33
C SER A 229 -9.93 14.05 -12.35
N LEU A 230 -10.08 13.39 -11.19
CA LEU A 230 -9.84 11.96 -10.98
C LEU A 230 -8.39 11.52 -11.22
N GLU A 231 -7.48 12.49 -11.39
CA GLU A 231 -6.05 12.24 -11.47
C GLU A 231 -5.50 11.74 -10.14
N ILE A 232 -4.48 10.88 -10.23
CA ILE A 232 -3.82 10.27 -9.08
C ILE A 232 -2.39 10.77 -8.99
N TYR A 233 -2.09 11.40 -7.86
CA TYR A 233 -0.77 11.90 -7.53
C TYR A 233 -0.08 11.06 -6.46
N VAL A 234 1.24 11.07 -6.49
CA VAL A 234 2.04 10.44 -5.45
C VAL A 234 1.88 11.22 -4.14
N LYS A 235 1.57 10.53 -3.04
CA LYS A 235 1.60 11.18 -1.72
C LYS A 235 3.04 11.39 -1.26
N PHE A 236 3.36 12.64 -0.94
CA PHE A 236 4.58 13.04 -0.24
C PHE A 236 4.23 13.28 1.23
N ASN A 237 4.96 12.63 2.12
CA ASN A 237 4.89 12.99 3.53
C ASN A 237 5.63 14.31 3.65
N GLN A 238 4.88 15.42 3.76
CA GLN A 238 5.46 16.75 3.99
C GLN A 238 6.43 16.65 5.18
N GLY A 239 7.69 16.99 4.92
CA GLY A 239 8.82 16.80 5.82
C GLY A 239 8.85 17.75 7.01
N GLU A 240 7.73 18.39 7.38
CA GLU A 240 7.72 19.40 8.44
C GLU A 240 7.97 18.82 9.84
N LYS A 241 7.69 17.52 10.06
CA LYS A 241 7.83 16.90 11.41
C LYS A 241 8.88 15.80 11.51
N THR A 242 9.34 15.22 10.40
CA THR A 242 10.33 14.13 10.43
C THR A 242 11.31 14.23 9.25
N PRO A 243 12.62 14.32 9.50
CA PRO A 243 13.63 14.30 8.45
C PRO A 243 13.54 13.05 7.59
N TYR A 244 13.72 13.19 6.26
CA TYR A 244 13.74 12.04 5.32
C TYR A 244 14.76 10.96 5.73
N ARG A 245 15.85 11.34 6.41
CA ARG A 245 16.86 10.41 6.97
C ARG A 245 16.23 9.33 7.86
N ASN A 246 15.15 9.63 8.58
CA ASN A 246 14.49 8.68 9.48
C ASN A 246 13.70 7.59 8.75
N SER A 247 13.42 7.78 7.45
CA SER A 247 12.80 6.76 6.60
C SER A 247 13.82 5.82 5.93
N MET A 248 15.12 6.03 6.20
CA MET A 248 16.20 5.27 5.59
C MET A 248 16.52 4.03 6.42
N LYS A 249 16.48 2.87 5.77
CA LYS A 249 17.06 1.63 6.26
C LYS A 249 18.14 1.23 5.28
N PHE A 250 19.37 1.17 5.75
CA PHE A 250 20.49 0.69 4.95
C PHE A 250 20.51 -0.84 5.02
N SER A 251 20.63 -1.47 3.86
CA SER A 251 20.84 -2.91 3.76
C SER A 251 22.27 -3.25 4.20
N SER A 252 22.55 -4.51 4.51
CA SER A 252 23.87 -5.00 4.96
C SER A 252 24.95 -5.04 3.86
N TRP A 253 24.83 -4.21 2.83
CA TRP A 253 25.71 -4.22 1.67
C TRP A 253 26.98 -3.41 1.98
N THR A 254 28.11 -3.85 1.43
CA THR A 254 29.42 -3.25 1.68
C THR A 254 29.74 -2.06 0.78
N ASN A 255 29.07 -1.91 -0.37
CA ASN A 255 29.34 -0.84 -1.34
C ASN A 255 28.27 0.28 -1.28
N PRO A 256 28.62 1.51 -0.82
CA PRO A 256 27.70 2.64 -0.73
C PRO A 256 27.03 3.05 -2.05
N ILE A 257 27.74 2.96 -3.19
CA ILE A 257 27.20 3.30 -4.52
C ILE A 257 26.00 2.39 -4.83
N MET A 258 26.18 1.08 -4.70
CA MET A 258 25.13 0.10 -5.00
C MET A 258 23.89 0.28 -4.10
N VAL A 259 24.10 0.65 -2.84
CA VAL A 259 22.98 0.90 -1.92
C VAL A 259 22.19 2.14 -2.34
N MET A 260 22.90 3.22 -2.72
CA MET A 260 22.26 4.42 -3.23
C MET A 260 21.49 4.12 -4.53
N GLU A 261 22.12 3.44 -5.50
CA GLU A 261 21.47 3.06 -6.76
C GLU A 261 20.20 2.23 -6.53
N ASP A 262 20.26 1.18 -5.71
CA ASP A 262 19.09 0.34 -5.39
C ASP A 262 17.98 1.16 -4.71
N LYS A 263 18.34 2.07 -3.81
CA LYS A 263 17.37 2.93 -3.13
C LYS A 263 16.68 3.89 -4.10
N LEU A 264 17.44 4.61 -4.93
CA LEU A 264 16.92 5.53 -5.93
C LEU A 264 16.04 4.80 -6.96
N LYS A 265 16.48 3.61 -7.38
CA LYS A 265 15.70 2.73 -8.25
C LYS A 265 14.38 2.28 -7.63
N ARG A 266 14.39 1.90 -6.35
CA ARG A 266 13.18 1.50 -5.63
C ARG A 266 12.19 2.66 -5.48
N ILE A 267 12.66 3.87 -5.16
CA ILE A 267 11.80 5.07 -5.07
C ILE A 267 11.03 5.26 -6.38
N ALA A 268 11.74 5.30 -7.51
CA ALA A 268 11.12 5.39 -8.83
C ALA A 268 10.18 4.22 -9.10
N THR A 269 10.56 3.00 -8.71
CA THR A 269 9.75 1.79 -8.94
C THR A 269 8.43 1.78 -8.16
N PHE A 270 8.45 2.22 -6.91
CA PHE A 270 7.26 2.23 -6.06
C PHE A 270 6.34 3.41 -6.38
N LYS A 271 6.90 4.61 -6.60
CA LYS A 271 6.13 5.84 -6.75
C LYS A 271 5.59 6.03 -8.16
N LEU A 272 6.39 5.72 -9.19
CA LEU A 272 5.93 5.79 -10.58
C LEU A 272 5.47 4.41 -10.99
N ASN A 273 4.20 4.23 -11.26
CA ASN A 273 3.64 2.98 -11.77
C ASN A 273 2.43 3.30 -12.64
N SER A 274 1.81 2.28 -13.24
CA SER A 274 0.67 2.48 -14.15
C SER A 274 -0.44 3.34 -13.53
N LEU A 275 -0.67 3.26 -12.21
CA LEU A 275 -1.68 4.08 -11.51
C LEU A 275 -1.42 5.59 -11.61
N THR A 276 -0.16 5.99 -11.63
CA THR A 276 0.25 7.41 -11.65
C THR A 276 0.58 7.90 -13.06
N THR A 277 0.48 7.02 -14.06
CA THR A 277 0.98 7.27 -15.41
C THR A 277 0.11 6.74 -16.54
N ASP A 278 -1.10 6.26 -16.29
CA ASP A 278 -1.99 5.84 -17.38
C ASP A 278 -2.70 7.06 -17.97
N LEU A 279 -2.51 7.29 -19.28
CA LEU A 279 -3.13 8.40 -20.00
C LEU A 279 -4.65 8.26 -20.16
N SER A 280 -5.25 7.12 -19.77
CA SER A 280 -6.71 6.99 -19.75
C SER A 280 -7.40 7.88 -18.71
N TYR A 281 -6.67 8.37 -17.70
CA TYR A 281 -7.20 9.27 -16.68
C TYR A 281 -6.17 10.27 -16.12
N MET A 282 -4.90 10.18 -16.54
CA MET A 282 -3.89 11.20 -16.24
C MET A 282 -3.62 12.05 -17.48
N SER A 283 -3.64 13.37 -17.34
CA SER A 283 -3.04 14.28 -18.32
C SER A 283 -1.52 14.08 -18.40
N VAL A 284 -0.91 14.56 -19.49
CA VAL A 284 0.55 14.60 -19.65
C VAL A 284 1.20 15.49 -18.57
N GLU A 285 0.55 16.58 -18.19
CA GLU A 285 1.03 17.49 -17.17
C GLU A 285 1.02 16.83 -15.77
N GLY A 286 -0.12 16.30 -15.31
CA GLY A 286 -0.20 15.63 -14.00
C GLY A 286 0.70 14.40 -13.89
N SER A 287 0.91 13.76 -15.03
CA SER A 287 1.89 12.70 -15.22
C SER A 287 3.34 13.14 -15.03
N MET A 288 3.73 14.27 -15.63
CA MET A 288 5.06 14.86 -15.45
C MET A 288 5.22 15.43 -14.04
N TRP A 289 4.14 15.92 -13.43
CA TRP A 289 4.13 16.31 -12.03
C TRP A 289 4.51 15.13 -11.12
N ASN A 290 3.91 13.94 -11.31
CA ASN A 290 4.30 12.73 -10.58
C ASN A 290 5.78 12.37 -10.77
N VAL A 291 6.32 12.55 -11.99
CA VAL A 291 7.74 12.35 -12.29
C VAL A 291 8.61 13.33 -11.51
N PHE A 292 8.30 14.62 -11.60
CA PHE A 292 9.01 15.69 -10.91
C PHE A 292 9.02 15.47 -9.40
N GLN A 293 7.85 15.23 -8.79
CA GLN A 293 7.79 15.04 -7.35
C GLN A 293 8.52 13.76 -6.91
N THR A 294 8.46 12.67 -7.70
CA THR A 294 9.26 11.46 -7.43
C THR A 294 10.76 11.74 -7.52
N ALA A 295 11.19 12.57 -8.47
CA ALA A 295 12.57 13.01 -8.59
C ALA A 295 13.01 13.86 -7.40
N CYS A 296 12.16 14.76 -6.90
CA CYS A 296 12.42 15.50 -5.65
C CYS A 296 12.60 14.57 -4.46
N LEU A 297 11.78 13.52 -4.33
CA LEU A 297 11.93 12.53 -3.26
C LEU A 297 13.22 11.71 -3.40
N ALA A 298 13.60 11.36 -4.63
CA ALA A 298 14.87 10.71 -4.93
C ALA A 298 16.05 11.62 -4.53
N ALA A 299 16.00 12.90 -4.88
CA ALA A 299 17.00 13.91 -4.53
C ALA A 299 17.10 14.14 -3.01
N CYS A 300 15.98 14.27 -2.31
CA CYS A 300 15.95 14.36 -0.84
C CYS A 300 16.53 13.10 -0.18
N SER A 301 16.22 11.92 -0.73
CA SER A 301 16.78 10.66 -0.26
C SER A 301 18.28 10.58 -0.52
N PHE A 302 18.74 10.99 -1.70
CA PHE A 302 20.15 11.11 -2.05
C PHE A 302 20.88 12.03 -1.07
N LYS A 303 20.37 13.25 -0.85
CA LYS A 303 20.94 14.25 0.08
C LYS A 303 21.07 13.70 1.51
N ALA A 304 20.06 13.00 2.01
CA ALA A 304 20.14 12.46 3.37
C ALA A 304 21.02 11.18 3.48
N MET A 305 21.24 10.43 2.39
CA MET A 305 22.25 9.36 2.35
C MET A 305 23.68 9.94 2.30
N LEU A 306 23.89 11.06 1.59
CA LEU A 306 25.19 11.76 1.60
C LEU A 306 25.63 12.15 3.01
N GLY A 307 24.69 12.54 3.89
CA GLY A 307 25.01 12.83 5.29
C GLY A 307 25.64 11.67 6.07
N SER A 308 25.53 10.42 5.59
CA SER A 308 26.12 9.24 6.25
C SER A 308 27.33 8.65 5.54
N TRP A 309 27.51 8.94 4.24
CA TRP A 309 28.58 8.37 3.40
C TRP A 309 29.36 9.40 2.61
N ARG A 310 29.36 10.66 3.08
CA ARG A 310 30.00 11.78 2.39
C ARG A 310 31.45 11.50 1.99
N THR A 311 32.23 10.88 2.86
CA THR A 311 33.67 10.61 2.63
C THR A 311 33.92 9.44 1.68
N SER A 312 32.88 8.74 1.24
CA SER A 312 32.97 7.56 0.38
C SER A 312 32.82 7.87 -1.11
N PHE A 313 32.58 9.13 -1.50
CA PHE A 313 32.32 9.52 -2.89
C PHE A 313 33.13 10.74 -3.30
N ASP A 314 33.67 10.70 -4.51
CA ASP A 314 34.14 11.88 -5.23
C ASP A 314 32.99 12.54 -6.03
N LEU A 315 33.27 13.68 -6.64
CA LEU A 315 32.28 14.44 -7.42
C LEU A 315 31.75 13.63 -8.62
N GLU A 316 32.63 12.88 -9.30
CA GLU A 316 32.26 12.07 -10.47
C GLU A 316 31.27 10.96 -10.11
N ALA A 317 31.51 10.24 -9.00
CA ALA A 317 30.59 9.22 -8.50
C ALA A 317 29.22 9.81 -8.15
N LEU A 318 29.17 11.00 -7.56
CA LEU A 318 27.91 11.66 -7.25
C LEU A 318 27.15 12.11 -8.50
N MET A 319 27.83 12.70 -9.47
CA MET A 319 27.22 13.01 -10.77
C MET A 319 26.73 11.73 -11.48
N GLY A 320 27.51 10.64 -11.39
CA GLY A 320 27.13 9.32 -11.89
C GLY A 320 25.83 8.80 -11.28
N LEU A 321 25.64 8.96 -9.97
CA LEU A 321 24.41 8.57 -9.27
C LEU A 321 23.18 9.41 -9.69
N ILE A 322 23.36 10.71 -9.92
CA ILE A 322 22.30 11.60 -10.41
C ILE A 322 21.90 11.20 -11.84
N ARG A 323 22.89 11.02 -12.73
CA ARG A 323 22.68 10.49 -14.10
C ARG A 323 21.97 9.14 -14.08
N TYR A 324 22.39 8.23 -13.21
CA TYR A 324 21.75 6.93 -13.01
C TYR A 324 20.27 7.09 -12.62
N SER A 325 19.97 7.98 -11.67
CA SER A 325 18.60 8.24 -11.22
C SER A 325 17.74 8.79 -12.37
N ALA A 326 18.24 9.79 -13.10
CA ALA A 326 17.56 10.37 -14.26
C ALA A 326 17.27 9.31 -15.32
N GLU A 327 18.28 8.50 -15.66
CA GLU A 327 18.17 7.45 -16.66
C GLU A 327 17.18 6.36 -16.25
N ASN A 328 17.21 5.95 -14.98
CA ASN A 328 16.31 4.93 -14.46
C ASN A 328 14.85 5.40 -14.46
N ILE A 329 14.59 6.66 -14.08
CA ILE A 329 13.24 7.25 -14.14
C ILE A 329 12.77 7.37 -15.59
N ALA A 330 13.59 7.92 -16.48
CA ALA A 330 13.25 8.11 -17.89
C ALA A 330 12.95 6.77 -18.59
N LYS A 331 13.80 5.74 -18.41
CA LYS A 331 13.55 4.38 -18.91
C LYS A 331 12.31 3.74 -18.32
N ARG A 332 11.93 4.10 -17.09
CA ARG A 332 10.72 3.58 -16.45
C ARG A 332 9.46 4.20 -17.06
N ILE A 333 9.43 5.52 -17.23
CA ILE A 333 8.30 6.21 -17.86
C ILE A 333 8.09 5.73 -19.30
N ARG A 334 9.18 5.59 -20.07
CA ARG A 334 9.12 5.02 -21.43
C ARG A 334 8.43 3.65 -21.47
N ARG A 335 8.71 2.79 -20.48
CA ARG A 335 8.09 1.45 -20.39
C ARG A 335 6.62 1.48 -19.98
N LEU A 336 6.19 2.49 -19.22
CA LEU A 336 4.82 2.55 -18.69
C LEU A 336 3.82 3.14 -19.67
N ARG A 337 4.25 4.00 -20.60
CA ARG A 337 3.33 4.76 -21.48
C ARG A 337 3.15 4.23 -22.89
N PHE A 338 3.99 3.30 -23.36
CA PHE A 338 3.92 2.74 -24.73
C PHE A 338 3.65 3.79 -25.83
N SER A 339 4.22 5.00 -25.71
CA SER A 339 4.02 6.09 -26.66
C SER A 339 5.34 6.53 -27.29
N ASP A 340 5.40 6.51 -28.61
CA ASP A 340 6.48 7.08 -29.44
C ASP A 340 6.24 8.59 -29.61
N GLY A 341 6.72 9.40 -28.68
CA GLY A 341 6.65 10.84 -28.85
C GLY A 341 6.99 11.59 -27.57
N MET A 342 8.17 12.22 -27.59
CA MET A 342 8.77 13.05 -26.54
C MET A 342 9.19 12.28 -25.27
N TRP A 343 9.93 12.94 -24.37
CA TRP A 343 10.09 12.61 -22.95
C TRP A 343 11.30 11.83 -22.46
N LEU A 344 12.18 11.20 -23.25
CA LEU A 344 13.39 10.61 -22.61
C LEU A 344 14.34 11.72 -22.13
N GLN A 345 14.66 12.66 -23.02
CA GLN A 345 15.48 13.82 -22.66
C GLN A 345 14.74 14.79 -21.74
N GLU A 346 13.47 15.09 -21.99
CA GLU A 346 12.71 16.01 -21.09
C GLU A 346 12.51 15.40 -19.71
N THR A 347 12.28 14.08 -19.58
CA THR A 347 12.24 13.43 -18.25
C THR A 347 13.60 13.48 -17.58
N ARG A 348 14.70 13.24 -18.30
CA ARG A 348 16.05 13.36 -17.73
C ARG A 348 16.30 14.78 -17.23
N TRP A 349 16.02 15.78 -18.07
CA TRP A 349 16.13 17.19 -17.74
C TRP A 349 15.29 17.55 -16.51
N LEU A 350 14.03 17.12 -16.47
CA LEU A 350 13.12 17.35 -15.34
C LEU A 350 13.65 16.71 -14.04
N VAL A 351 14.23 15.51 -14.13
CA VAL A 351 14.84 14.85 -12.97
C VAL A 351 16.08 15.63 -12.50
N VAL A 352 16.98 16.01 -13.40
CA VAL A 352 18.17 16.81 -13.07
C VAL A 352 17.74 18.12 -12.41
N ARG A 353 16.72 18.80 -12.95
CA ARG A 353 16.16 20.03 -12.38
C ARG A 353 15.61 19.85 -10.97
N ALA A 354 14.92 18.73 -10.72
CA ALA A 354 14.44 18.38 -9.38
C ALA A 354 15.60 18.15 -8.38
N TYR A 355 16.68 17.51 -8.82
CA TYR A 355 17.90 17.35 -8.02
C TYR A 355 18.54 18.68 -7.70
N TRP A 356 18.73 19.53 -8.70
CA TRP A 356 19.25 20.89 -8.52
C TRP A 356 18.42 21.65 -7.46
N LEU A 357 17.09 21.68 -7.62
CA LEU A 357 16.19 22.38 -6.71
C LEU A 357 16.29 21.87 -5.26
N CYS A 358 16.30 20.55 -5.07
CA CYS A 358 16.37 19.93 -3.74
C CYS A 358 17.76 20.05 -3.08
N LEU A 359 18.83 20.05 -3.87
CA LEU A 359 20.19 20.21 -3.35
C LEU A 359 20.47 21.66 -2.96
N SER A 360 20.00 22.62 -3.76
CA SER A 360 20.12 24.06 -3.52
C SER A 360 19.32 24.55 -2.31
N HIS A 361 18.29 23.82 -1.88
CA HIS A 361 17.50 24.17 -0.69
C HIS A 361 18.21 23.72 0.60
N GLY A 362 18.53 24.67 1.51
CA GLY A 362 19.18 24.38 2.81
C GLY A 362 20.70 24.57 2.84
N THR A 363 21.25 25.39 1.95
CA THR A 363 22.69 25.74 1.82
C THR A 363 23.28 26.60 2.96
N ALA A 364 22.60 26.69 4.11
CA ALA A 364 23.17 27.32 5.30
C ALA A 364 24.34 26.49 5.90
N ASP A 365 24.46 25.22 5.54
CA ASP A 365 25.58 24.37 5.97
C ASP A 365 26.79 24.54 5.04
N ARG A 366 27.68 25.45 5.43
CA ARG A 366 28.91 25.88 4.74
C ARG A 366 29.96 24.77 4.65
N SER A 367 29.65 23.73 3.89
CA SER A 367 30.65 22.74 3.52
C SER A 367 30.81 22.79 2.00
N ASN A 368 32.00 23.17 1.53
CA ASN A 368 32.35 23.47 0.13
C ASN A 368 31.87 22.44 -0.91
N PHE A 369 31.58 21.21 -0.49
CA PHE A 369 31.21 20.08 -1.33
C PHE A 369 29.85 20.18 -2.05
N LEU A 370 28.79 20.73 -1.42
CA LEU A 370 27.53 21.01 -2.15
C LEU A 370 27.72 22.18 -3.12
N GLY A 371 28.65 23.08 -2.80
CA GLY A 371 29.03 24.21 -3.65
C GLY A 371 29.65 23.80 -4.97
N ASP A 372 30.36 22.66 -5.04
CA ASP A 372 30.90 22.11 -6.28
C ASP A 372 29.90 21.19 -7.01
N LEU A 373 29.05 20.46 -6.26
CA LEU A 373 28.06 19.56 -6.84
C LEU A 373 26.92 20.32 -7.55
N ILE A 374 26.44 21.43 -7.00
CA ILE A 374 25.32 22.19 -7.60
C ILE A 374 25.68 22.72 -9.01
N PRO A 375 26.81 23.43 -9.21
CA PRO A 375 27.25 23.84 -10.54
C PRO A 375 27.49 22.65 -11.48
N ALA A 376 28.04 21.54 -10.96
CA ALA A 376 28.23 20.34 -11.75
C ALA A 376 26.89 19.72 -12.20
N VAL A 377 25.84 19.80 -11.39
CA VAL A 377 24.48 19.36 -11.76
C VAL A 377 23.87 20.30 -12.80
N GLU A 378 24.14 21.61 -12.75
CA GLU A 378 23.71 22.56 -13.81
C GLU A 378 24.29 22.17 -15.18
N THR A 379 25.56 21.75 -15.24
CA THR A 379 26.15 21.26 -16.51
C THR A 379 25.48 20.00 -17.06
N LEU A 380 24.75 19.24 -16.23
CA LEU A 380 23.94 18.10 -16.69
C LEU A 380 22.62 18.53 -17.32
N GLU A 381 22.16 19.76 -17.10
CA GLU A 381 20.96 20.30 -17.76
C GLU A 381 21.24 20.65 -19.23
N GLU A 382 22.50 20.92 -19.57
CA GLU A 382 22.97 21.33 -20.90
C GLU A 382 23.36 20.16 -21.83
N GLN A 383 23.37 18.92 -21.32
CA GLN A 383 23.76 17.68 -22.01
C GLN A 383 22.58 16.70 -22.15
#